data_AF-A0A2W4JIA7-F1
#
_entry.id   AF-A0A2W4JIA7-F1
#
_cell.length_a   1.000
_cell.length_b   1.000
_cell.length_c   1.000
_cell.angle_alpha   90.00
_cell.angle_beta   90.00
_cell.angle_gamma   90.00
#
_symmetry.space_group_name_H-M   'P 1'
#
loop_
_entity.id
_entity.type
_entity.pdbx_description
1 polymer ?
#
loop_
_entity_poly.entity_id
_entity_poly.type
_entity_poly.pdbx_seq_one_letter_code
_entity_poly.pdbx_strand_id
1 'polypeptide(L)'
;GGQGAGHEAPVGQARSGARLGPRIHEAVDERWDVVINPAAFTHYSYALRDACALVTTSGLRLVEVHLTNPHAREEFRHTSVISGVATGTIAGFGVDSYRLALEALGSGVR
;
A
#
# COMPACT_ATOMS: atom_id res chain seq x y z
N GLY A 1 -9.12 -2.76 -30.05
CA GLY A 1 -10.24 -2.76 -29.10
C GLY A 1 -9.69 -3.16 -27.75
N GLY A 2 -9.70 -2.24 -26.79
CA GLY A 2 -9.22 -2.47 -25.44
C GLY A 2 -9.59 -1.24 -24.62
N GLN A 3 -10.79 -1.26 -24.06
CA GLN A 3 -11.28 -0.20 -23.20
C GLN A 3 -10.45 -0.25 -21.92
N GLY A 4 -9.56 0.72 -21.73
CA GLY A 4 -8.90 0.93 -20.45
C GLY A 4 -9.98 1.30 -19.44
N ALA A 5 -10.26 0.43 -18.48
CA ALA A 5 -11.11 0.76 -17.36
C ALA A 5 -10.42 1.89 -16.58
N GLY A 6 -10.94 3.11 -16.74
CA GLY A 6 -10.53 4.25 -15.95
C GLY A 6 -10.89 3.98 -14.50
N HIS A 7 -9.90 3.60 -13.70
CA HIS A 7 -10.07 3.50 -12.25
C HIS A 7 -9.85 4.90 -11.69
N GLU A 8 -10.92 5.58 -11.30
CA GLU A 8 -10.80 6.75 -10.42
C GLU A 8 -10.38 6.24 -9.04
N ALA A 9 -9.09 6.37 -8.72
CA ALA A 9 -8.57 6.11 -7.39
C ALA A 9 -8.50 7.44 -6.64
N PRO A 10 -9.29 7.66 -5.57
CA PRO A 10 -9.14 8.86 -4.75
C PRO A 10 -7.72 8.92 -4.17
N VAL A 11 -6.95 9.92 -4.59
CA VAL A 11 -5.56 10.07 -4.17
C VAL A 11 -5.49 10.86 -2.86
N GLY A 12 -5.21 10.16 -1.76
CA GLY A 12 -5.04 10.76 -0.44
C GLY A 12 -3.62 10.60 0.11
N GLN A 13 -2.88 11.70 0.28
CA GLN A 13 -1.60 11.71 1.02
C GLN A 13 -1.84 12.07 2.49
N ALA A 14 -1.39 11.25 3.44
CA ALA A 14 -1.49 11.53 4.88
C ALA A 14 -0.09 11.54 5.51
N ARG A 15 0.30 12.70 6.04
CA ARG A 15 1.65 12.94 6.60
C ARG A 15 1.85 12.40 8.02
N SER A 16 0.81 11.90 8.68
CA SER A 16 0.88 11.33 10.04
C SER A 16 0.16 9.99 10.07
N GLY A 17 0.72 9.01 10.79
CA GLY A 17 0.11 7.69 10.98
C GLY A 17 -1.33 7.76 11.47
N ALA A 18 -1.65 8.70 12.37
CA ALA A 18 -3.00 8.95 12.88
C ALA A 18 -4.04 9.34 11.80
N ARG A 19 -3.61 9.85 10.65
CA ARG A 19 -4.48 10.18 9.52
C ARG A 19 -4.55 9.07 8.46
N LEU A 20 -3.60 8.13 8.48
CA LEU A 20 -3.61 6.98 7.59
C LEU A 20 -4.67 5.95 8.01
N GLY A 21 -4.80 5.70 9.31
CA GLY A 21 -5.82 4.77 9.84
C GLY A 21 -7.24 5.08 9.35
N PRO A 22 -7.79 6.29 9.59
CA PRO A 22 -9.14 6.64 9.15
C PRO A 22 -9.38 6.48 7.64
N ARG A 23 -8.37 6.80 6.81
CA ARG A 23 -8.48 6.59 5.36
C ARG A 23 -8.48 5.12 4.95
N ILE A 24 -7.77 4.28 5.70
CA ILE A 24 -7.80 2.84 5.48
C ILE A 24 -9.18 2.29 5.84
N HIS A 25 -9.77 2.75 6.94
CA HIS A 25 -11.14 2.39 7.29
C HIS A 25 -12.14 2.84 6.22
N GLU A 26 -12.04 4.07 5.75
CA GLU A 26 -12.86 4.60 4.65
C GLU A 26 -12.70 3.74 3.38
N ALA A 27 -11.48 3.37 3.00
CA ALA A 27 -11.25 2.48 1.85
C ALA A 27 -11.91 1.10 2.03
N VAL A 28 -11.93 0.55 3.25
CA VAL A 28 -12.64 -0.71 3.53
C VAL A 28 -14.14 -0.54 3.38
N ASP A 29 -14.70 0.54 3.95
CA ASP A 29 -16.13 0.84 3.89
C ASP A 29 -16.60 1.05 2.43
N GLU A 30 -15.82 1.77 1.64
CA GLU A 30 -16.06 2.06 0.22
C GLU A 30 -15.64 0.91 -0.73
N ARG A 31 -15.11 -0.19 -0.19
CA ARG A 31 -14.66 -1.37 -0.97
C ARG A 31 -13.56 -1.05 -1.99
N TRP A 32 -12.61 -0.20 -1.64
CA TRP A 32 -11.48 0.16 -2.49
C TRP A 32 -10.23 -0.68 -2.19
N ASP A 33 -9.57 -1.13 -3.25
CA ASP A 33 -8.19 -1.60 -3.15
C ASP A 33 -7.24 -0.44 -2.80
N VAL A 34 -6.15 -0.76 -2.10
CA VAL A 34 -5.24 0.25 -1.51
C VAL A 34 -3.84 0.12 -2.09
N VAL A 35 -3.26 1.25 -2.51
CA VAL A 35 -1.81 1.40 -2.69
C VAL A 35 -1.28 2.33 -1.61
N ILE A 36 -0.33 1.87 -0.80
CA ILE A 36 0.18 2.63 0.34
C ILE A 36 1.71 2.72 0.34
N ASN A 37 2.24 3.91 0.58
CA ASN A 37 3.63 4.11 0.96
C ASN A 37 3.66 4.58 2.43
N PRO A 38 3.96 3.69 3.39
CA PRO A 38 3.94 4.04 4.81
C PRO A 38 5.15 4.88 5.25
N ALA A 39 6.12 5.14 4.36
CA ALA A 39 7.38 5.80 4.68
C ALA A 39 8.02 5.18 5.94
N ALA A 40 8.37 5.97 6.96
CA ALA A 40 9.00 5.46 8.18
C ALA A 40 8.08 4.52 8.98
N PHE A 41 6.75 4.67 8.90
CA PHE A 41 5.80 3.86 9.68
C PHE A 41 5.88 2.37 9.35
N THR A 42 6.38 2.03 8.16
CA THR A 42 6.61 0.64 7.74
C THR A 42 7.48 -0.13 8.72
N HIS A 43 8.43 0.53 9.41
CA HIS A 43 9.41 -0.15 10.25
C HIS A 43 8.96 -0.38 11.70
N TYR A 44 7.86 0.24 12.15
CA TYR A 44 7.49 0.19 13.58
C TYR A 44 5.99 0.32 13.89
N SER A 45 5.14 0.70 12.94
CA SER A 45 3.73 1.01 13.24
C SER A 45 2.85 -0.23 13.17
N TYR A 46 2.78 -0.99 14.26
CA TYR A 46 1.84 -2.11 14.38
C TYR A 46 0.37 -1.65 14.31
N ALA A 47 0.06 -0.45 14.79
CA ALA A 47 -1.28 0.13 14.62
C ALA A 47 -1.65 0.30 13.13
N LEU A 48 -0.71 0.76 12.29
CA LEU A 48 -0.95 0.86 10.85
C LEU A 48 -1.00 -0.52 10.18
N ARG A 49 -0.17 -1.47 10.63
CA ARG A 49 -0.24 -2.87 10.20
C ARG A 49 -1.63 -3.44 10.43
N ASP A 50 -2.21 -3.26 11.61
CA ASP A 50 -3.52 -3.83 11.93
C ASP A 50 -4.63 -3.20 11.07
N ALA A 51 -4.56 -1.89 10.81
CA ALA A 51 -5.44 -1.24 9.83
C ALA A 51 -5.26 -1.82 8.41
N CYS A 52 -4.01 -2.03 7.96
CA CYS A 52 -3.73 -2.65 6.66
C CYS A 52 -4.25 -4.09 6.59
N ALA A 53 -4.16 -4.85 7.69
CA ALA A 53 -4.68 -6.19 7.79
C ALA A 53 -6.19 -6.22 7.56
N LEU A 54 -6.94 -5.24 8.09
CA LEU A 54 -8.38 -5.12 7.85
C LEU A 54 -8.70 -5.12 6.36
N VAL A 55 -7.98 -4.33 5.54
CA VAL A 55 -8.15 -4.30 4.07
C VAL A 55 -8.10 -5.71 3.48
N THR A 56 -7.01 -6.44 3.76
CA THR A 56 -6.83 -7.80 3.22
C THR A 56 -7.84 -8.82 3.75
N THR A 57 -8.18 -8.75 5.04
CA THR A 57 -9.18 -9.66 5.64
C THR A 57 -10.60 -9.38 5.15
N SER A 58 -10.89 -8.16 4.69
CA SER A 58 -12.16 -7.78 4.06
C SER A 58 -12.27 -8.20 2.59
N GLY A 59 -11.28 -8.93 2.06
CA GLY A 59 -11.24 -9.42 0.69
C GLY A 59 -10.78 -8.39 -0.34
N LEU A 60 -10.27 -7.24 0.11
CA LEU A 60 -9.68 -6.19 -0.72
C LEU A 60 -8.17 -6.40 -0.81
N ARG A 61 -7.52 -5.75 -1.78
CA ARG A 61 -6.08 -5.85 -1.99
C ARG A 61 -5.36 -4.63 -1.46
N LEU A 62 -4.16 -4.85 -0.94
CA LEU A 62 -3.28 -3.80 -0.48
C LEU A 62 -1.87 -4.02 -1.03
N VAL A 63 -1.37 -3.06 -1.81
CA VAL A 63 0.02 -3.08 -2.31
C VAL A 63 0.84 -2.05 -1.53
N GLU A 64 1.86 -2.52 -0.83
CA GLU A 64 2.85 -1.68 -0.17
C GLU A 64 3.89 -1.18 -1.18
N VAL A 65 4.19 0.11 -1.16
CA VAL A 65 5.12 0.77 -2.08
C VAL A 65 6.23 1.49 -1.32
N HIS A 66 7.47 1.22 -1.73
CA HIS A 66 8.66 1.96 -1.33
C HIS A 66 9.34 2.59 -2.55
N LEU A 67 9.60 3.91 -2.50
CA LEU A 67 10.28 4.61 -3.60
C LEU A 67 11.73 4.13 -3.77
N THR A 68 12.43 3.95 -2.65
CA THR A 68 13.79 3.40 -2.62
C THR A 68 13.76 1.94 -2.20
N ASN A 69 14.80 1.15 -2.53
CA ASN A 69 14.94 -0.21 -2.01
C ASN A 69 15.32 -0.17 -0.52
N PRO A 70 14.43 -0.57 0.43
CA PRO A 70 14.75 -0.52 1.85
C PRO A 70 15.90 -1.47 2.24
N HIS A 71 16.06 -2.59 1.51
CA HIS A 71 17.13 -3.58 1.75
C HIS A 71 18.53 -3.09 1.36
N ALA A 72 18.63 -2.03 0.55
CA ALA A 72 19.90 -1.40 0.21
C ALA A 72 20.32 -0.30 1.21
N ARG A 73 19.53 -0.10 2.27
CA ARG A 73 19.67 1.01 3.23
C ARG A 73 20.10 0.50 4.61
N GLU A 74 19.95 1.33 5.64
CA GLU A 74 20.27 0.98 7.02
C GLU A 74 19.45 -0.23 7.51
N GLU A 75 20.01 -1.07 8.38
CA GLU A 75 19.41 -2.33 8.83
C GLU A 75 17.98 -2.16 9.39
N PHE A 76 17.73 -1.09 10.15
CA PHE A 76 16.39 -0.81 10.69
C PHE A 76 15.33 -0.57 9.60
N ARG A 77 15.75 -0.35 8.34
CA ARG A 77 14.84 -0.20 7.20
C ARG A 77 14.56 -1.49 6.46
N HIS A 78 15.26 -2.58 6.76
CA HIS A 78 15.13 -3.83 6.02
C HIS A 78 13.81 -4.53 6.32
N THR A 79 13.25 -4.27 7.49
CA THR A 79 12.02 -4.91 7.97
C THR A 79 10.84 -3.95 7.87
N SER A 80 9.77 -4.42 7.24
CA SER A 80 8.45 -3.79 7.27
C SER A 80 7.52 -4.66 8.12
N VAL A 81 6.83 -4.05 9.10
CA VAL A 81 5.75 -4.71 9.83
C VAL A 81 4.47 -4.82 8.98
N ILE A 82 4.38 -4.09 7.88
CA ILE A 82 3.22 -4.03 6.98
C ILE A 82 3.30 -5.08 5.88
N SER A 83 4.50 -5.42 5.39
CA SER A 83 4.67 -6.35 4.26
C SER A 83 4.06 -7.72 4.53
N GLY A 84 4.06 -8.17 5.79
CA GLY A 84 3.46 -9.45 6.17
C GLY A 84 1.92 -9.50 6.13
N VAL A 85 1.25 -8.35 5.99
CA VAL A 85 -0.21 -8.26 5.83
C VAL A 85 -0.63 -7.63 4.50
N ALA A 86 0.31 -7.20 3.66
CA ALA A 86 0.02 -6.69 2.33
C ALA A 86 -0.21 -7.84 1.35
N THR A 87 -0.99 -7.60 0.29
CA THR A 87 -1.12 -8.52 -0.85
C THR A 87 0.21 -8.66 -1.59
N GLY A 88 0.96 -7.56 -1.69
CA GLY A 88 2.29 -7.55 -2.29
C GLY A 88 3.06 -6.29 -1.92
N THR A 89 4.37 -6.32 -2.16
CA THR A 89 5.27 -5.18 -1.92
C THR A 89 6.08 -4.87 -3.17
N ILE A 90 6.17 -3.59 -3.53
CA ILE A 90 6.97 -3.08 -4.65
C ILE A 90 7.94 -2.03 -4.12
N ALA A 91 9.23 -2.22 -4.37
CA ALA A 91 10.28 -1.39 -3.80
C ALA A 91 11.40 -1.08 -4.79
N GLY A 92 11.93 0.15 -4.74
CA GLY A 92 13.18 0.51 -5.41
C GLY A 92 13.08 1.03 -6.85
N PHE A 93 11.87 1.22 -7.37
CA PHE A 93 11.64 1.75 -8.73
C PHE A 93 11.28 3.24 -8.74
N GLY A 94 11.56 3.98 -7.67
CA GLY A 94 11.19 5.39 -7.56
C GLY A 94 9.68 5.57 -7.67
N VAL A 95 9.25 6.59 -8.42
CA VAL A 95 7.83 6.91 -8.61
C VAL A 95 7.11 5.81 -9.41
N ASP A 96 7.82 5.07 -10.27
CA ASP A 96 7.23 3.98 -11.04
C ASP A 96 6.69 2.84 -10.17
N SER A 97 7.15 2.71 -8.92
CA SER A 97 6.56 1.76 -7.97
C SER A 97 5.04 1.96 -7.79
N TYR A 98 4.53 3.19 -7.88
CA TYR A 98 3.08 3.44 -7.81
C TYR A 98 2.36 2.98 -9.08
N ARG A 99 2.93 3.21 -10.26
CA ARG A 99 2.37 2.74 -11.53
C ARG A 99 2.29 1.21 -11.54
N LEU A 100 3.38 0.54 -11.15
CA LEU A 100 3.43 -0.91 -11.04
C LEU A 100 2.41 -1.46 -10.05
N ALA A 101 2.20 -0.78 -8.91
CA ALA A 101 1.18 -1.17 -7.93
C ALA A 101 -0.24 -1.06 -8.50
N LEU A 102 -0.55 0.02 -9.22
CA LEU A 102 -1.84 0.19 -9.89
C LEU A 102 -2.06 -0.86 -10.99
N GLU A 103 -1.01 -1.21 -11.74
CA GLU A 103 -1.06 -2.29 -12.74
C GLU A 103 -1.28 -3.66 -12.10
N ALA A 104 -0.63 -3.96 -10.98
CA ALA A 104 -0.85 -5.19 -10.22
C ALA A 104 -2.33 -5.29 -9.75
N LEU A 105 -2.91 -4.17 -9.32
CA LEU A 105 -4.33 -4.11 -8.99
C LEU A 105 -5.22 -4.28 -10.24
N GLY A 106 -4.94 -3.57 -11.34
CA GLY A 106 -5.77 -3.62 -12.55
C GLY A 106 -5.73 -4.97 -13.31
N SER A 107 -4.62 -5.71 -13.21
CA SER A 107 -4.39 -6.95 -13.99
C SER A 107 -5.05 -8.21 -13.39
N GLY A 108 -5.69 -8.10 -12.22
CA GLY A 108 -6.31 -9.24 -11.55
C GLY A 108 -5.32 -10.29 -11.04
N VAL A 109 -4.03 -9.95 -10.98
CA VAL A 109 -3.00 -10.77 -10.32
C VAL A 109 -3.40 -10.91 -8.84
N ARG A 110 -3.44 -12.16 -8.38
CA ARG A 110 -3.81 -12.55 -7.01
C ARG A 110 -2.62 -13.21 -6.33
#